data_AF-A0A7V7XL24-F1
#
_entry.id   AF-A0A7V7XL24-F1
#
_cell.length_a   1.000
_cell.length_b   1.000
_cell.length_c   1.000
_cell.angle_alpha   90.00
_cell.angle_beta   90.00
_cell.angle_gamma   90.00
#
_symmetry.space_group_name_H-M   'P 1'
#
loop_
_entity.id
_entity.type
_entity.pdbx_description
1 polymer ?
#
loop_
_entity_poly.entity_id
_entity_poly.type
_entity_poly.pdbx_seq_one_letter_code
_entity_poly.pdbx_strand_id
1 'polypeptide(L)'
;MRAARYLLVPLRRTGRRPSMKQNDLALALQEPRHDNAHPHAWLTLAAGHAPRGEVLAHPAPQPVRSSLFVRRLRMEARIGVYDWEKAAPQPLLIDLEFETASLLACRTDRLGDTVDYAEVVARLRELALARHYELVEALAEAMALAVQGEFAVPWLRLTLTKLAPFPGAEVGIVLERGRRA
;
A
#
# COMPACT_ATOMS: atom_id res chain seq x y z
N MET A 1 -1.88 45.03 -12.33
CA MET A 1 -0.99 46.10 -11.81
C MET A 1 -0.64 45.77 -10.36
N ARG A 2 0.67 45.57 -10.08
CA ARG A 2 1.43 45.83 -8.83
C ARG A 2 0.86 45.32 -7.47
N ALA A 3 1.64 44.77 -6.53
CA ALA A 3 3.07 44.45 -6.44
C ALA A 3 3.30 43.60 -5.18
N ALA A 4 4.26 42.67 -5.27
CA ALA A 4 4.88 42.03 -4.13
C ALA A 4 6.01 42.93 -3.58
N ARG A 5 6.15 42.99 -2.25
CA ARG A 5 7.29 43.44 -1.43
C ARG A 5 7.03 42.80 -0.06
N TYR A 6 7.97 42.10 0.57
CA TYR A 6 9.19 42.54 1.27
C TYR A 6 9.96 41.25 1.64
N LEU A 7 11.25 41.16 1.97
CA LEU A 7 12.48 41.93 1.81
C LEU A 7 13.57 41.00 2.40
N LEU A 8 14.64 40.69 1.66
CA LEU A 8 15.77 39.87 2.14
C LEU A 8 16.65 40.68 3.11
N VAL A 9 17.10 40.08 4.21
CA VAL A 9 18.21 40.58 5.05
C VAL A 9 19.14 39.39 5.40
N PRO A 10 20.48 39.53 5.31
CA PRO A 10 21.41 38.40 5.24
C PRO A 10 21.93 37.90 6.60
N LEU A 11 22.28 36.62 6.66
CA LEU A 11 22.96 35.98 7.80
C LEU A 11 24.48 36.13 7.65
N ARG A 12 25.12 36.85 8.59
CA ARG A 12 26.57 36.78 8.83
C ARG A 12 26.87 35.83 9.99
N ARG A 13 27.79 34.88 9.75
CA ARG A 13 28.46 34.04 10.75
C ARG A 13 29.48 34.86 11.54
N THR A 14 29.45 34.78 12.86
CA THR A 14 30.64 34.87 13.74
C THR A 14 30.38 34.10 15.03
N GLY A 15 31.30 33.21 15.42
CA GLY A 15 31.16 32.32 16.57
C GLY A 15 31.56 32.93 17.91
N ARG A 16 31.07 32.31 19.00
CA ARG A 16 31.72 32.17 20.31
C ARG A 16 30.82 31.30 21.21
N ARG A 17 31.38 30.23 21.80
CA ARG A 17 30.76 29.47 22.92
C ARG A 17 30.97 30.22 24.23
N PRO A 18 30.00 30.17 25.16
CA PRO A 18 30.30 30.04 26.59
C PRO A 18 29.41 28.96 27.26
N SER A 19 29.97 27.96 27.93
CA SER A 19 30.30 27.89 29.37
C SER A 19 29.09 27.61 30.29
N MET A 20 29.06 26.41 30.86
CA MET A 20 28.18 25.97 31.96
C MET A 20 28.46 26.73 33.27
N LYS A 21 27.40 26.90 34.09
CA LYS A 21 27.36 27.09 35.55
C LYS A 21 26.16 26.26 36.05
N GLN A 22 26.24 25.26 36.94
CA GLN A 22 26.66 25.18 38.35
C GLN A 22 25.58 25.72 39.33
N ASN A 23 25.14 24.83 40.25
CA ASN A 23 24.12 24.91 41.33
C ASN A 23 22.67 24.49 40.97
N ASP A 24 21.90 23.73 41.76
CA ASP A 24 21.93 23.51 43.22
C ASP A 24 21.51 22.09 43.68
N LEU A 25 22.07 21.73 44.85
CA LEU A 25 21.91 20.52 45.65
C LEU A 25 20.69 20.55 46.60
N ALA A 26 20.38 19.38 47.16
CA ALA A 26 19.66 19.04 48.41
C ALA A 26 18.35 18.26 48.15
N LEU A 27 17.98 17.16 48.83
CA LEU A 27 18.34 16.53 50.12
C LEU A 27 18.29 14.99 49.94
N ALA A 28 19.30 14.20 50.33
CA ALA A 28 19.59 13.68 51.67
C ALA A 28 18.51 12.73 52.27
N LEU A 29 18.79 11.42 52.26
CA LEU A 29 18.45 10.49 53.34
C LEU A 29 19.59 9.46 53.50
N GLN A 30 20.13 9.42 54.72
CA GLN A 30 21.27 8.67 55.28
C GLN A 30 21.05 7.13 55.26
N GLU A 31 21.99 6.28 54.79
CA GLU A 31 23.12 5.57 55.49
C GLU A 31 22.66 4.59 56.63
N PRO A 32 23.33 3.46 57.00
CA PRO A 32 24.74 3.06 56.74
C PRO A 32 25.06 1.53 56.64
N ARG A 33 26.38 1.23 56.55
CA ARG A 33 27.16 0.08 57.13
C ARG A 33 27.65 -1.02 56.19
N HIS A 34 28.93 -0.90 55.85
CA HIS A 34 29.84 -2.01 55.57
C HIS A 34 30.22 -2.74 56.88
N ASP A 35 30.20 -4.06 56.87
CA ASP A 35 31.01 -4.90 57.75
C ASP A 35 31.60 -6.08 56.94
N ASN A 36 32.84 -6.43 57.28
CA ASN A 36 33.77 -7.29 56.55
C ASN A 36 33.58 -8.78 56.89
N ALA A 37 33.69 -9.67 55.89
CA ALA A 37 34.39 -10.98 56.02
C ALA A 37 34.42 -11.76 54.67
N HIS A 38 35.60 -11.84 54.05
CA HIS A 38 36.01 -12.96 53.18
C HIS A 38 36.90 -13.88 54.03
N PRO A 39 36.90 -15.23 53.87
CA PRO A 39 37.57 -15.90 52.74
C PRO A 39 36.93 -17.28 52.35
N HIS A 40 36.90 -17.80 51.12
CA HIS A 40 37.97 -18.27 50.25
C HIS A 40 37.32 -18.80 48.96
N ALA A 41 37.80 -18.41 47.77
CA ALA A 41 37.98 -19.28 46.60
C ALA A 41 38.65 -18.44 45.49
N TRP A 42 39.97 -18.34 45.60
CA TRP A 42 40.85 -18.01 44.50
C TRP A 42 40.95 -19.22 43.57
N LEU A 43 41.01 -18.98 42.25
CA LEU A 43 40.91 -19.88 41.08
C LEU A 43 39.52 -19.74 40.42
N THR A 44 39.31 -18.89 39.42
CA THR A 44 40.07 -18.81 38.16
C THR A 44 39.84 -17.45 37.49
N LEU A 45 40.93 -16.74 37.17
CA LEU A 45 40.92 -15.62 36.23
C LEU A 45 41.32 -16.13 34.83
N ALA A 46 40.65 -15.56 33.83
CA ALA A 46 40.96 -15.52 32.40
C ALA A 46 40.37 -16.61 31.48
N ALA A 47 39.11 -16.42 31.08
CA ALA A 47 38.75 -16.20 29.68
C ALA A 47 37.34 -15.58 29.62
N GLY A 48 37.25 -14.30 29.24
CA GLY A 48 36.03 -13.51 29.30
C GLY A 48 34.86 -14.10 28.50
N HIS A 49 33.70 -14.17 29.15
CA HIS A 49 32.41 -14.25 28.48
C HIS A 49 31.52 -13.15 29.05
N ALA A 50 31.60 -11.97 28.45
CA ALA A 50 30.53 -10.99 28.56
C ALA A 50 29.24 -11.62 28.00
N PRO A 51 28.07 -11.40 28.59
CA PRO A 51 26.82 -11.78 27.95
C PRO A 51 26.73 -11.00 26.62
N ARG A 52 26.86 -11.72 25.51
CA ARG A 52 26.58 -11.20 24.17
C ARG A 52 25.15 -10.69 24.19
N GLY A 53 24.98 -9.37 24.10
CA GLY A 53 23.67 -8.76 23.96
C GLY A 53 22.91 -9.44 22.82
N GLU A 54 21.73 -9.95 23.13
CA GLU A 54 20.72 -10.26 22.12
C GLU A 54 20.44 -8.97 21.36
N VAL A 55 21.06 -8.85 20.19
CA VAL A 55 20.64 -7.87 19.20
C VAL A 55 19.27 -8.33 18.76
N LEU A 56 18.22 -7.74 19.35
CA LEU A 56 16.86 -7.88 18.84
C LEU A 56 16.91 -7.46 17.37
N ALA A 57 16.86 -8.44 16.48
CA ALA A 57 16.88 -8.20 15.05
C ALA A 57 15.71 -7.26 14.75
N HIS A 58 16.03 -6.05 14.28
CA HIS A 58 15.00 -5.16 13.75
C HIS A 58 14.37 -5.90 12.57
N PRO A 59 13.04 -6.10 12.54
CA PRO A 59 12.42 -6.75 11.41
C PRO A 59 12.81 -5.95 10.17
N ALA A 60 13.31 -6.66 9.14
CA ALA A 60 13.62 -6.03 7.86
C ALA A 60 12.40 -5.21 7.42
N PRO A 61 12.59 -4.00 6.88
CA PRO A 61 11.47 -3.17 6.45
C PRO A 61 10.58 -4.00 5.52
N GLN A 62 9.28 -4.07 5.82
CA GLN A 62 8.35 -4.82 5.00
C GLN A 62 8.31 -4.20 3.59
N PRO A 63 8.24 -5.01 2.53
CA PRO A 63 8.11 -4.47 1.18
C PRO A 63 6.83 -3.64 1.08
N VAL A 64 6.98 -2.37 0.72
CA VAL A 64 5.85 -1.50 0.42
C VAL A 64 5.21 -2.00 -0.89
N ARG A 65 3.88 -2.07 -0.91
CA ARG A 65 3.09 -2.47 -2.10
C ARG A 65 2.11 -1.36 -2.41
N SER A 66 1.75 -1.23 -3.69
CA SER A 66 0.68 -0.33 -4.10
C SER A 66 -0.28 -1.04 -5.05
N SER A 67 -1.56 -0.88 -4.80
CA SER A 67 -2.64 -1.28 -5.69
C SER A 67 -3.34 -0.03 -6.23
N LEU A 68 -3.75 -0.12 -7.49
CA LEU A 68 -4.66 0.84 -8.09
C LEU A 68 -6.07 0.24 -8.08
N PHE A 69 -7.07 1.11 -8.00
CA PHE A 69 -8.45 0.68 -8.00
C PHE A 69 -9.34 1.59 -8.84
N VAL A 70 -10.34 0.98 -9.46
CA VAL A 70 -11.49 1.61 -10.10
C VAL A 70 -12.72 1.10 -9.36
N ARG A 71 -13.51 2.01 -8.78
CA ARG A 71 -14.70 1.63 -8.00
C ARG A 71 -15.97 2.13 -8.65
N ARG A 72 -17.01 1.30 -8.60
CA ARG A 72 -18.36 1.62 -9.07
C ARG A 72 -18.40 2.17 -10.49
N LEU A 73 -17.57 1.63 -11.38
CA LEU A 73 -17.57 2.00 -12.79
C LEU A 73 -18.82 1.42 -13.46
N ARG A 74 -19.73 2.28 -13.88
CA ARG A 74 -20.90 1.88 -14.65
C ARG A 74 -20.53 1.71 -16.13
N MET A 75 -20.87 0.56 -16.72
CA MET A 75 -20.71 0.31 -18.15
C MET A 75 -21.82 -0.57 -18.71
N GLU A 76 -22.02 -0.48 -20.02
CA GLU A 76 -22.96 -1.34 -20.74
C GLU A 76 -22.26 -2.61 -21.23
N ALA A 77 -22.94 -3.75 -21.14
CA ALA A 77 -22.45 -5.03 -21.61
C ALA A 77 -23.53 -5.78 -22.39
N ARG A 78 -23.16 -6.48 -23.48
CA ARG A 78 -24.06 -7.40 -24.16
C ARG A 78 -24.06 -8.72 -23.39
N ILE A 79 -24.98 -8.86 -22.45
CA ILE A 79 -24.96 -9.96 -21.48
C ILE A 79 -26.35 -10.50 -21.17
N GLY A 80 -26.46 -11.80 -20.89
CA GLY A 80 -27.68 -12.46 -20.41
C GLY A 80 -28.04 -13.71 -21.20
N VAL A 81 -28.88 -14.54 -20.58
CA VAL A 81 -29.28 -15.85 -21.10
C VAL A 81 -30.60 -15.76 -21.86
N TYR A 82 -31.55 -14.97 -21.36
CA TYR A 82 -32.89 -14.89 -21.91
C TYR A 82 -32.95 -14.01 -23.16
N ASP A 83 -33.88 -14.30 -24.09
CA ASP A 83 -33.96 -13.56 -25.36
C ASP A 83 -34.20 -12.05 -25.19
N TRP A 84 -34.97 -11.66 -24.18
CA TRP A 84 -35.19 -10.25 -23.85
C TRP A 84 -33.92 -9.53 -23.40
N GLU A 85 -32.96 -10.26 -22.80
CA GLU A 85 -31.64 -9.73 -22.42
C GLU A 85 -30.74 -9.52 -23.62
N LYS A 86 -30.95 -10.30 -24.69
CA LYS A 86 -30.17 -10.23 -25.92
C LYS A 86 -30.58 -9.04 -26.80
N ALA A 87 -31.74 -8.43 -26.51
CA ALA A 87 -32.29 -7.32 -27.27
C ALA A 87 -31.52 -6.01 -27.10
N ALA A 88 -30.90 -5.77 -25.94
CA ALA A 88 -30.16 -4.54 -25.67
C ALA A 88 -29.00 -4.78 -24.67
N PRO A 89 -27.94 -3.95 -24.71
CA PRO A 89 -26.93 -3.94 -23.65
C PRO A 89 -27.55 -3.68 -22.29
N GLN A 90 -26.99 -4.31 -21.26
CA GLN A 90 -27.40 -4.16 -19.88
C GLN A 90 -26.32 -3.44 -19.07
N PRO A 91 -26.72 -2.61 -18.09
CA PRO A 91 -25.78 -1.92 -17.23
C PRO A 91 -25.18 -2.86 -16.19
N LEU A 92 -23.85 -2.88 -16.14
CA LEU A 92 -23.05 -3.50 -15.09
C LEU A 92 -22.36 -2.42 -14.25
N LEU A 93 -22.08 -2.77 -13.00
CA LEU A 93 -21.19 -2.03 -12.12
C LEU A 93 -19.90 -2.85 -11.95
N ILE A 94 -18.76 -2.19 -12.12
CA ILE A 94 -17.45 -2.81 -12.00
C ILE A 94 -16.68 -2.19 -10.84
N ASP A 95 -16.13 -3.05 -9.99
CA ASP A 95 -15.01 -2.73 -9.13
C ASP A 95 -13.79 -3.54 -9.59
N LEU A 96 -12.69 -2.86 -9.89
CA LEU A 96 -11.43 -3.48 -10.26
C LEU A 96 -10.34 -2.98 -9.32
N GLU A 97 -9.56 -3.90 -8.78
CA GLU A 97 -8.34 -3.62 -8.03
C GLU A 97 -7.22 -4.46 -8.63
N PHE A 98 -6.04 -3.87 -8.83
CA PHE A 98 -4.88 -4.60 -9.31
C PHE A 98 -3.59 -4.08 -8.68
N GLU A 99 -2.65 -4.99 -8.48
CA GLU A 99 -1.32 -4.65 -7.99
C GLU A 99 -0.49 -4.02 -9.11
N THR A 100 0.31 -3.02 -8.75
CA THR A 100 1.35 -2.50 -9.62
C THR A 100 2.63 -3.30 -9.42
N ALA A 101 3.34 -3.60 -10.50
CA ALA A 101 4.60 -4.34 -10.43
C ALA A 101 5.75 -3.52 -9.78
N SER A 102 5.60 -2.19 -9.70
CA SER A 102 6.65 -1.28 -9.23
C SER A 102 6.05 -0.06 -8.54
N LEU A 103 6.78 0.46 -7.55
CA LEU A 103 6.50 1.75 -6.89
C LEU A 103 7.18 2.93 -7.60
N LEU A 104 7.68 2.74 -8.81
CA LEU A 104 8.47 3.75 -9.52
C LEU A 104 7.68 5.04 -9.73
N ALA A 105 6.43 4.94 -10.18
CA ALA A 105 5.55 6.10 -10.35
C ALA A 105 5.36 6.91 -9.05
N CYS A 106 5.36 6.27 -7.87
CA CYS A 106 5.29 6.97 -6.59
C CYS A 106 6.50 7.86 -6.32
N ARG A 107 7.62 7.65 -7.03
CA ARG A 107 8.86 8.41 -6.89
C ARG A 107 9.09 9.36 -8.05
N THR A 108 8.67 8.98 -9.25
CA THR A 108 8.97 9.70 -10.49
C THR A 108 7.85 10.62 -10.95
N ASP A 109 6.61 10.38 -10.50
CA ASP A 109 5.42 11.11 -10.92
C ASP A 109 5.20 11.08 -12.45
N ARG A 110 5.49 9.93 -13.08
CA ARG A 110 5.34 9.73 -14.53
C ARG A 110 4.33 8.62 -14.84
N LEU A 111 3.42 8.89 -15.76
CA LEU A 111 2.41 7.93 -16.23
C LEU A 111 3.04 6.66 -16.82
N GLY A 112 4.15 6.79 -17.55
CA GLY A 112 4.86 5.64 -18.14
C GLY A 112 5.52 4.69 -17.13
N ASP A 113 5.58 5.08 -15.84
CA ASP A 113 6.12 4.25 -14.76
C ASP A 113 5.01 3.50 -13.98
N THR A 114 3.76 3.53 -14.46
CA THR A 114 2.60 2.84 -13.91
C THR A 114 1.70 2.29 -15.02
N VAL A 115 0.71 1.47 -14.63
CA VAL A 115 -0.41 1.10 -15.49
C VAL A 115 -1.36 2.30 -15.64
N ASP A 116 -1.72 2.63 -16.88
CA ASP A 116 -2.75 3.63 -17.17
C ASP A 116 -4.16 3.03 -16.98
N TYR A 117 -4.83 3.41 -15.89
CA TYR A 117 -6.18 2.94 -15.61
C TYR A 117 -7.21 3.42 -16.64
N ALA A 118 -6.95 4.51 -17.38
CA ALA A 118 -7.86 4.98 -18.42
C ALA A 118 -7.86 4.01 -19.61
N GLU A 119 -6.69 3.50 -20.00
CA GLU A 119 -6.57 2.45 -21.03
C GLU A 119 -7.22 1.15 -20.57
N VAL A 120 -7.00 0.75 -19.31
CA VAL A 120 -7.68 -0.42 -18.72
C VAL A 120 -9.21 -0.27 -18.81
N VAL A 121 -9.76 0.87 -18.39
CA VAL A 121 -11.20 1.13 -18.43
C VAL A 121 -11.74 1.12 -19.86
N ALA A 122 -11.03 1.74 -20.80
CA ALA A 122 -11.40 1.74 -22.22
C ALA A 122 -11.45 0.30 -22.75
N ARG A 123 -10.46 -0.52 -22.42
CA ARG A 123 -10.37 -1.92 -22.83
C ARG A 123 -11.50 -2.78 -22.28
N LEU A 124 -11.85 -2.60 -21.01
CA LEU A 124 -12.98 -3.31 -20.40
C LEU A 124 -14.32 -2.97 -21.08
N ARG A 125 -14.54 -1.69 -21.41
CA ARG A 125 -15.74 -1.24 -22.13
C ARG A 125 -15.83 -1.85 -23.53
N GLU A 126 -14.70 -1.90 -24.24
CA GLU A 126 -14.63 -2.55 -25.55
C GLU A 126 -15.01 -4.03 -25.45
N LEU A 127 -14.38 -4.78 -24.53
CA LEU A 127 -14.66 -6.20 -24.33
C LEU A 127 -16.12 -6.49 -23.97
N ALA A 128 -16.72 -5.65 -23.12
CA ALA A 128 -18.11 -5.79 -22.72
C ALA A 128 -19.12 -5.68 -23.88
N LEU A 129 -18.75 -5.00 -24.96
CA LEU A 129 -19.60 -4.76 -26.13
C LEU A 129 -19.17 -5.54 -27.37
N ALA A 130 -17.94 -6.06 -27.41
CA ALA A 130 -17.36 -6.74 -28.58
C ALA A 130 -18.13 -8.00 -29.01
N ARG A 131 -18.74 -8.71 -28.05
CA ARG A 131 -19.60 -9.87 -28.32
C ARG A 131 -20.66 -10.03 -27.24
N HIS A 132 -21.62 -10.92 -27.49
CA HIS A 132 -22.58 -11.33 -26.48
C HIS A 132 -21.97 -12.36 -25.52
N TYR A 133 -22.22 -12.18 -24.23
CA TYR A 133 -21.88 -13.13 -23.16
C TYR A 133 -23.15 -13.67 -22.53
N GLU A 134 -23.28 -14.98 -22.36
CA GLU A 134 -24.44 -15.53 -21.65
C GLU A 134 -24.34 -15.28 -20.14
N LEU A 135 -23.12 -15.27 -19.58
CA LEU A 135 -22.84 -15.30 -18.14
C LEU A 135 -21.86 -14.19 -17.70
N VAL A 136 -22.02 -13.68 -16.48
CA VAL A 136 -21.11 -12.68 -15.88
C VAL A 136 -19.75 -13.29 -15.56
N GLU A 137 -19.72 -14.59 -15.27
CA GLU A 137 -18.54 -15.42 -15.07
C GLU A 137 -17.63 -15.37 -16.29
N ALA A 138 -18.19 -15.62 -17.48
CA ALA A 138 -17.45 -15.65 -18.73
C ALA A 138 -16.93 -14.26 -19.14
N LEU A 139 -17.71 -13.20 -18.84
CA LEU A 139 -17.27 -11.83 -19.05
C LEU A 139 -16.13 -11.45 -18.08
N ALA A 140 -16.28 -11.76 -16.80
CA ALA A 140 -15.28 -11.49 -15.77
C ALA A 140 -13.95 -12.20 -16.08
N GLU A 141 -14.00 -13.46 -16.49
CA GLU A 141 -12.82 -14.22 -16.90
C GLU A 141 -12.10 -13.58 -18.09
N ALA A 142 -12.85 -13.20 -19.13
CA ALA A 142 -12.30 -12.54 -20.31
C ALA A 142 -11.65 -11.18 -19.98
N MET A 143 -12.32 -10.38 -19.14
CA MET A 143 -11.80 -9.11 -18.65
C MET A 143 -10.53 -9.30 -17.82
N ALA A 144 -10.52 -10.25 -16.89
CA ALA A 144 -9.37 -10.54 -16.05
C ALA A 144 -8.17 -11.01 -16.87
N LEU A 145 -8.38 -11.87 -17.86
CA LEU A 145 -7.33 -12.31 -18.78
C LEU A 145 -6.75 -11.16 -19.59
N ALA A 146 -7.60 -10.29 -20.14
CA ALA A 146 -7.16 -9.13 -20.92
C ALA A 146 -6.36 -8.16 -20.04
N VAL A 147 -6.87 -7.81 -18.85
CA VAL A 147 -6.16 -6.91 -17.94
C VAL A 147 -4.81 -7.49 -17.52
N GLN A 148 -4.78 -8.78 -17.16
CA GLN A 148 -3.55 -9.45 -16.76
C GLN A 148 -2.51 -9.53 -17.89
N GLY A 149 -2.95 -9.90 -19.09
CA GLY A 149 -2.06 -10.11 -20.24
C GLY A 149 -1.59 -8.82 -20.91
N GLU A 150 -2.48 -7.84 -21.05
CA GLU A 150 -2.20 -6.61 -21.81
C GLU A 150 -1.47 -5.56 -20.94
N PHE A 151 -1.69 -5.54 -19.62
CA PHE A 151 -1.13 -4.54 -18.70
C PHE A 151 -0.10 -5.10 -17.71
N ALA A 152 0.27 -6.38 -17.86
CA ALA A 152 1.27 -7.07 -17.04
C ALA A 152 1.04 -6.97 -15.53
N VAL A 153 -0.23 -6.97 -15.09
CA VAL A 153 -0.57 -6.92 -13.66
C VAL A 153 -0.36 -8.29 -12.99
N PRO A 154 0.39 -8.40 -11.89
CA PRO A 154 0.70 -9.68 -11.25
C PRO A 154 -0.51 -10.30 -10.53
N TRP A 155 -1.39 -9.45 -10.01
CA TRP A 155 -2.61 -9.84 -9.32
C TRP A 155 -3.71 -8.81 -9.58
N LEU A 156 -4.95 -9.29 -9.69
CA LEU A 156 -6.14 -8.46 -9.73
C LEU A 156 -7.32 -9.11 -8.99
N ARG A 157 -8.24 -8.26 -8.56
CA ARG A 157 -9.58 -8.60 -8.09
C ARG A 157 -10.60 -7.79 -8.90
N LEU A 158 -11.51 -8.49 -9.55
CA LEU A 158 -12.58 -7.94 -10.37
C LEU A 158 -13.94 -8.34 -9.79
N THR A 159 -14.78 -7.36 -9.48
CA THR A 159 -16.19 -7.56 -9.17
C THR A 159 -17.03 -7.05 -10.34
N LEU A 160 -17.91 -7.90 -10.87
CA LEU A 160 -18.96 -7.50 -11.80
C LEU A 160 -20.31 -7.65 -11.12
N THR A 161 -21.03 -6.56 -10.92
CA THR A 161 -22.39 -6.56 -10.40
C THR A 161 -23.36 -6.27 -11.53
N LYS A 162 -24.34 -7.16 -11.72
CA LYS A 162 -25.45 -6.93 -12.63
C LYS A 162 -26.51 -6.12 -11.91
N LEU A 163 -26.81 -4.94 -12.44
CA LEU A 163 -27.76 -4.04 -11.81
C LEU A 163 -29.19 -4.50 -12.12
N ALA A 164 -29.96 -4.74 -11.06
CA ALA A 164 -31.40 -5.01 -11.10
C ALA A 164 -31.91 -6.32 -11.73
N PRO A 165 -31.36 -7.51 -11.43
CA PRO A 165 -32.07 -8.76 -11.70
C PRO A 165 -33.17 -9.05 -10.67
N PHE A 166 -33.05 -8.56 -9.43
CA PHE A 166 -34.03 -8.76 -8.36
C PHE A 166 -34.22 -7.48 -7.53
N PRO A 167 -35.46 -7.12 -7.14
CA PRO A 167 -35.69 -5.97 -6.27
C PRO A 167 -34.95 -6.12 -4.93
N GLY A 168 -34.14 -5.12 -4.57
CA GLY A 168 -33.47 -5.05 -3.27
C GLY A 168 -32.20 -5.90 -3.11
N ALA A 169 -31.72 -6.54 -4.18
CA ALA A 169 -30.48 -7.33 -4.14
C ALA A 169 -29.54 -6.97 -5.29
N GLU A 170 -28.25 -6.98 -4.98
CA GLU A 170 -27.17 -6.99 -5.97
C GLU A 170 -26.70 -8.42 -6.18
N VAL A 171 -26.50 -8.81 -7.43
CA VAL A 171 -25.91 -10.10 -7.78
C VAL A 171 -24.78 -9.88 -8.75
N GLY A 172 -23.79 -10.75 -8.68
CA GLY A 172 -22.57 -10.58 -9.43
C GLY A 172 -21.56 -11.68 -9.15
N ILE A 173 -20.38 -11.49 -9.74
CA ILE A 173 -19.22 -12.33 -9.51
C ILE A 173 -18.10 -11.50 -8.92
N VAL A 174 -17.35 -12.10 -8.01
CA VAL A 174 -16.03 -11.64 -7.61
C VAL A 174 -15.01 -12.67 -8.10
N LEU A 175 -14.03 -12.21 -8.85
CA LEU A 175 -12.96 -13.04 -9.40
C LEU A 175 -11.62 -12.46 -8.96
N GLU A 176 -10.76 -13.31 -8.40
CA GLU A 176 -9.36 -12.97 -8.13
C GLU A 176 -8.46 -13.80 -9.04
N ARG A 177 -7.42 -13.16 -9.58
CA ARG A 177 -6.48 -13.81 -10.49
C ARG A 177 -5.05 -13.39 -10.18
N GLY A 178 -4.13 -14.36 -10.26
CA GLY A 178 -2.72 -14.16 -9.98
C GLY A 178 -2.35 -14.47 -8.54
N ARG A 179 -1.13 -14.11 -8.15
CA ARG A 179 -0.64 -14.28 -6.78
C ARG A 179 -0.31 -12.92 -6.22
N ARG A 180 -0.92 -12.56 -5.08
CA ARG A 180 -0.40 -11.47 -4.26
C ARG A 180 1.00 -11.87 -3.84
N ALA A 181 1.98 -11.11 -4.34
CA ALA A 181 3.37 -11.36 -4.03
C ALA A 181 3.69 -10.96 -2.59
#